data_AF-A0A1G9BSG5-F1
#
_entry.id   AF-A0A1G9BSG5-F1
#
_cell.length_a   1.000
_cell.length_b   1.000
_cell.length_c   1.000
_cell.angle_alpha   90.00
_cell.angle_beta   90.00
_cell.angle_gamma   90.00
#
_symmetry.space_group_name_H-M   'P 1'
#
loop_
_entity.id
_entity.type
_entity.pdbx_description
1 polymer ?
#
loop_
_entity_poly.entity_id
_entity_poly.type
_entity_poly.pdbx_seq_one_letter_code
_entity_poly.pdbx_strand_id
1 'polypeptide(L)'
;MGSVMDYLQALEATLKDCDPVKGKVPNSTAYLFVSVYKYSLLYLISTKKIKFTDSEEMFINFMNTHPPLHHLKVANAYLKKNHKPLIQWEVQHGVH
;
A
#
# COMPACT_ATOMS: atom_id res chain seq x y z
N MET A 1 -18.70 7.48 -7.77
CA MET A 1 -17.22 7.43 -7.76
C MET A 1 -16.76 7.87 -6.39
N GLY A 2 -15.92 7.06 -5.73
CA GLY A 2 -15.36 7.39 -4.41
C GLY A 2 -14.18 8.35 -4.50
N SER A 3 -13.80 8.93 -3.36
CA SER A 3 -12.61 9.75 -3.21
C SER A 3 -11.38 8.92 -2.81
N VAL A 4 -10.19 9.51 -2.95
CA VAL A 4 -8.95 8.93 -2.40
C VAL A 4 -9.06 8.65 -0.90
N MET A 5 -9.82 9.46 -0.15
CA MET A 5 -10.08 9.22 1.27
C MET A 5 -10.87 7.93 1.51
N ASP A 6 -11.95 7.73 0.75
CA ASP A 6 -12.78 6.52 0.84
C ASP A 6 -11.97 5.28 0.50
N TYR A 7 -11.13 5.38 -0.53
CA TYR A 7 -10.24 4.31 -0.95
C TYR A 7 -9.17 3.99 0.11
N LEU A 8 -8.56 5.01 0.73
CA LEU A 8 -7.63 4.81 1.84
C LEU A 8 -8.33 4.10 3.00
N GLN A 9 -9.53 4.53 3.38
CA GLN A 9 -10.31 3.89 4.44
C GLN A 9 -10.62 2.42 4.14
N ALA A 10 -10.94 2.08 2.88
CA ALA A 10 -11.18 0.70 2.45
C ALA A 10 -9.92 -0.17 2.56
N LEU A 11 -8.74 0.35 2.18
CA LEU A 11 -7.46 -0.33 2.39
C LEU A 11 -7.18 -0.55 3.89
N GLU A 12 -7.46 0.45 4.73
CA GLU A 12 -7.28 0.32 6.18
C GLU A 12 -8.21 -0.71 6.81
N ALA A 13 -9.48 -0.76 6.37
CA ALA A 13 -10.42 -1.78 6.80
C ALA A 13 -9.93 -3.18 6.43
N THR A 14 -9.47 -3.35 5.18
CA THR A 14 -8.91 -4.63 4.71
C THR A 14 -7.71 -5.07 5.54
N LEU A 15 -6.79 -4.16 5.89
CA LEU A 15 -5.65 -4.48 6.76
C LEU A 15 -6.07 -4.86 8.18
N LYS A 16 -7.09 -4.20 8.75
CA LYS A 16 -7.63 -4.55 10.08
C LYS A 16 -8.33 -5.92 10.07
N ASP A 17 -8.96 -6.28 8.97
CA ASP A 17 -9.58 -7.60 8.81
C ASP A 17 -8.54 -8.70 8.58
N CYS A 18 -7.40 -8.35 7.98
CA CYS A 18 -6.23 -9.21 7.82
C CYS A 18 -5.30 -9.25 9.05
N ASP A 19 -5.71 -8.69 10.19
CA ASP A 19 -4.89 -8.64 11.41
C ASP A 19 -4.47 -10.07 11.86
N PRO A 20 -3.15 -10.33 11.99
CA PRO A 20 -2.62 -11.64 12.36
C PRO A 20 -3.13 -12.19 13.70
N VAL A 21 -3.66 -11.36 14.59
CA VAL A 21 -4.27 -11.81 15.86
C VAL A 21 -5.54 -12.66 15.61
N LYS A 22 -6.21 -12.49 14.46
CA LYS A 22 -7.39 -13.29 14.05
C LYS A 22 -7.02 -14.56 13.25
N GLY A 23 -5.75 -14.92 13.14
CA GLY A 23 -5.31 -16.22 12.61
C GLY A 23 -5.38 -16.39 11.09
N LYS A 24 -5.52 -15.32 10.30
CA LYS A 24 -5.47 -15.37 8.83
C LYS A 24 -4.29 -14.56 8.26
N VAL A 25 -3.11 -15.17 8.38
CA VAL A 25 -1.89 -15.06 7.55
C VAL A 25 -1.28 -13.65 7.36
N PRO A 26 -0.39 -13.20 8.28
CA PRO A 26 0.45 -12.01 8.08
C PRO A 26 1.39 -12.07 6.86
N ASN A 27 1.57 -13.26 6.28
CA ASN A 27 2.36 -13.51 5.07
C ASN A 27 1.50 -13.79 3.82
N SER A 28 0.19 -13.47 3.85
CA SER A 28 -0.59 -13.56 2.62
C SER A 28 -0.11 -12.50 1.65
N THR A 29 0.15 -12.90 0.40
CA THR A 29 0.46 -11.99 -0.72
C THR A 29 -0.51 -10.81 -0.78
N ALA A 30 -1.79 -11.04 -0.45
CA ALA A 30 -2.81 -10.00 -0.34
C ALA A 30 -2.49 -8.93 0.72
N TYR A 31 -2.09 -9.32 1.94
CA TYR A 31 -1.71 -8.38 3.00
C TYR A 31 -0.52 -7.51 2.58
N LEU A 32 0.46 -8.12 1.92
CA LEU A 32 1.63 -7.43 1.39
C LEU A 32 1.23 -6.39 0.34
N PHE A 33 0.42 -6.77 -0.65
CA PHE A 33 -0.07 -5.86 -1.69
C PHE A 33 -0.88 -4.69 -1.09
N VAL A 34 -1.83 -4.97 -0.20
CA VAL A 34 -2.66 -3.92 0.43
C VAL A 34 -1.78 -2.98 1.26
N SER A 35 -0.79 -3.50 1.99
CA SER A 35 0.16 -2.68 2.74
C SER A 35 0.99 -1.78 1.81
N VAL A 36 1.55 -2.34 0.74
CA VAL A 36 2.31 -1.57 -0.26
C VAL A 36 1.45 -0.46 -0.85
N TYR A 37 0.19 -0.74 -1.18
CA TYR A 37 -0.69 0.23 -1.83
C TYR A 37 -1.10 1.34 -0.86
N LYS A 38 -1.41 1.00 0.40
CA LYS A 38 -1.70 1.99 1.45
C LYS A 38 -0.55 2.98 1.62
N TYR A 39 0.68 2.48 1.81
CA TYR A 39 1.81 3.37 2.08
C TYR A 39 2.29 4.10 0.83
N SER A 40 2.10 3.52 -0.37
CA SER A 40 2.31 4.24 -1.64
C SER A 40 1.35 5.43 -1.77
N LEU A 41 0.06 5.22 -1.45
CA LEU A 41 -0.95 6.29 -1.45
C LEU A 41 -0.61 7.41 -0.46
N LEU A 42 -0.26 7.05 0.77
CA LEU A 42 0.14 8.00 1.80
C LEU A 42 1.40 8.78 1.41
N TYR A 43 2.34 8.18 0.68
CA TYR A 43 3.49 8.90 0.13
C TYR A 43 3.06 9.99 -0.85
N LEU A 44 2.20 9.67 -1.81
CA LEU A 44 1.73 10.61 -2.83
C LEU A 44 0.98 11.80 -2.19
N ILE A 45 0.16 11.52 -1.18
CA ILE A 45 -0.52 12.55 -0.40
C ILE A 45 0.50 13.42 0.36
N SER A 46 1.47 12.80 1.03
CA SER A 46 2.50 13.52 1.80
C SER A 46 3.42 14.39 0.93
N THR A 47 3.53 14.06 -0.36
CA THR A 47 4.30 14.81 -1.36
C THR A 47 3.43 15.74 -2.20
N LYS A 48 2.14 15.89 -1.85
CA LYS A 48 1.14 16.74 -2.53
C LYS A 48 0.96 16.42 -4.01
N LYS A 49 1.29 15.19 -4.44
CA LYS A 49 1.06 14.70 -5.81
C LYS A 49 -0.41 14.39 -6.06
N ILE A 50 -1.13 14.01 -5.00
CA ILE A 50 -2.58 13.80 -4.97
C ILE A 50 -3.14 14.38 -3.67
N LYS A 51 -4.45 14.59 -3.62
CA LYS A 51 -5.22 15.05 -2.46
C LYS A 51 -6.27 14.01 -2.09
N PHE A 52 -6.72 14.05 -0.84
CA PHE A 52 -7.81 13.20 -0.34
C PHE A 52 -9.14 13.39 -1.10
N THR A 53 -9.37 14.60 -1.63
CA THR A 53 -10.56 14.97 -2.39
C THR A 53 -10.51 14.55 -3.85
N ASP A 54 -9.35 14.10 -4.34
CA ASP A 54 -9.24 13.64 -5.72
C ASP A 54 -9.98 12.31 -5.90
N SER A 55 -10.31 11.97 -7.15
CA SER A 55 -10.98 10.69 -7.44
C SER A 55 -10.05 9.51 -7.18
N GLU A 56 -10.63 8.41 -6.70
CA GLU A 56 -9.89 7.15 -6.51
C GLU A 56 -9.25 6.65 -7.82
N GLU A 57 -9.85 6.95 -8.97
CA GLU A 57 -9.34 6.57 -10.29
C GLU A 57 -7.95 7.10 -10.59
N MET A 58 -7.61 8.31 -10.11
CA MET A 58 -6.24 8.82 -10.29
C MET A 58 -5.21 7.92 -9.61
N PHE A 59 -5.56 7.39 -8.43
CA PHE A 59 -4.70 6.47 -7.73
C PHE A 59 -4.68 5.09 -8.41
N ILE A 60 -5.83 4.55 -8.80
CA ILE A 60 -5.91 3.27 -9.52
C ILE A 60 -5.08 3.33 -10.81
N ASN A 61 -5.13 4.44 -11.54
CA ASN A 61 -4.31 4.65 -12.72
C ASN A 61 -2.81 4.69 -12.38
N PHE A 62 -2.41 5.38 -11.31
CA PHE A 62 -1.03 5.35 -10.82
C PHE A 62 -0.56 3.93 -10.47
N MET A 63 -1.44 3.15 -9.83
CA MET A 63 -1.19 1.76 -9.46
C MET A 63 -0.96 0.88 -10.68
N ASN A 64 -1.80 1.01 -11.71
CA ASN A 64 -1.74 0.19 -12.92
C ASN A 64 -0.60 0.60 -13.87
N THR A 65 -0.15 1.85 -13.82
CA THR A 65 0.93 2.37 -14.70
C THR A 65 2.34 2.04 -14.22
N HIS A 66 2.50 1.59 -12.98
CA HIS A 66 3.81 1.29 -12.40
C HIS A 66 3.86 -0.15 -11.87
N PRO A 67 5.01 -0.84 -12.01
CA PRO A 67 5.14 -2.20 -11.50
C PRO A 67 5.08 -2.24 -9.96
N PRO A 68 4.65 -3.36 -9.35
CA PRO A 68 4.57 -3.53 -7.89
C PRO A 68 5.86 -3.14 -7.14
N LEU A 69 7.03 -3.39 -7.74
CA LEU A 69 8.32 -3.05 -7.15
C LEU A 69 8.52 -1.54 -7.00
N HIS A 70 7.97 -0.71 -7.90
CA HIS A 70 8.02 0.74 -7.76
C HIS A 70 7.16 1.19 -6.57
N HIS A 71 5.97 0.62 -6.42
CA HIS A 71 5.10 0.89 -5.28
C HIS A 71 5.76 0.49 -3.96
N LEU A 72 6.49 -0.64 -3.92
CA LEU A 72 7.25 -1.05 -2.74
C LEU A 72 8.32 -0.01 -2.35
N LYS A 73 9.09 0.51 -3.32
CA LYS A 73 10.09 1.56 -3.07
C LYS A 73 9.44 2.83 -2.50
N VAL A 74 8.33 3.25 -3.08
CA VAL A 74 7.58 4.43 -2.64
C VAL A 74 6.98 4.22 -1.24
N ALA A 75 6.37 3.07 -0.98
CA ALA A 75 5.85 2.69 0.32
C ALA A 75 6.95 2.70 1.41
N ASN A 76 8.11 2.09 1.13
CA ASN A 76 9.23 2.06 2.06
C ASN A 76 9.86 3.45 2.28
N ALA A 77 9.83 4.34 1.29
CA ALA A 77 10.25 5.73 1.48
C ALA A 77 9.34 6.47 2.48
N TYR A 78 8.02 6.26 2.39
CA TYR A 78 7.08 6.79 3.37
C TYR A 78 7.30 6.19 4.77
N LEU A 79 7.40 4.87 4.87
CA LEU A 79 7.62 4.18 6.15
C LEU A 79 8.90 4.63 6.84
N LYS A 80 10.00 4.74 6.08
CA LYS A 80 11.29 5.25 6.58
C LYS A 80 11.16 6.67 7.12
N LYS A 81 10.51 7.57 6.38
CA LYS A 81 10.28 8.97 6.80
C LYS A 81 9.46 9.07 8.09
N ASN A 82 8.58 8.10 8.35
CA ASN A 82 7.70 8.07 9.52
C ASN A 82 8.18 7.13 10.63
N HIS A 83 9.43 6.65 10.58
CA HIS A 83 10.02 5.73 11.55
C HIS A 83 9.17 4.47 11.79
N LYS A 84 8.57 3.94 10.72
CA LYS A 84 7.79 2.69 10.75
C LYS A 84 8.61 1.52 10.19
N PRO A 85 8.32 0.27 10.61
CA PRO A 85 8.94 -0.91 10.02
C PRO A 85 8.77 -0.94 8.50
N LEU A 86 9.82 -1.33 7.79
CA LEU A 86 9.80 -1.45 6.33
C LEU A 86 9.07 -2.73 5.92
N ILE A 87 8.43 -2.69 4.75
CA ILE A 87 7.88 -3.88 4.12
C ILE A 87 9.05 -4.65 3.52
N GLN A 88 9.26 -5.87 4.01
CA GLN A 88 10.13 -6.85 3.39
C GLN A 88 9.31 -7.65 2.39
N TRP A 89 9.68 -7.54 1.11
CA TRP A 89 9.14 -8.39 0.06
C TRP A 89 10.18 -9.46 -0.19
N GLU A 90 10.05 -10.60 0.50
CA GLU A 90 10.78 -11.79 0.09
C GLU A 90 10.18 -12.24 -1.23
N VAL A 91 10.87 -11.95 -2.34
CA VAL A 91 10.57 -12.68 -3.56
C VAL A 91 11.05 -14.09 -3.26
N GLN A 92 10.12 -15.03 -3.07
CA GLN A 92 10.44 -16.46 -3.13
C GLN A 92 10.86 -16.77 -4.59
N HIS A 93 12.01 -16.26 -5.01
CA HIS A 93 12.76 -16.84 -6.10
C HIS A 93 13.50 -18.02 -5.48
N GLY A 94 12.82 -19.17 -5.45
CA GLY A 94 13.52 -20.44 -5.44
C GLY A 94 14.34 -20.54 -6.72
N VAL A 95 15.61 -20.14 -6.65
CA VAL A 95 16.66 -20.58 -7.56
C VAL A 95 17.92 -20.77 -6.72
N HIS A 96 18.11 -22.01 -6.27
CA HIS A 96 19.41 -22.65 -6.13
C HIS A 96 19.26 -24.08 -6.62
#